data_AF-A0A955X7C9-F1
#
_entry.id   AF-A0A955X7C9-F1
#
_cell.length_a   1.000
_cell.length_b   1.000
_cell.length_c   1.000
_cell.angle_alpha   90.00
_cell.angle_beta   90.00
_cell.angle_gamma   90.00
#
_symmetry.space_group_name_H-M   'P 1'
#
loop_
_entity.id
_entity.type
_entity.pdbx_description
1 polymer ?
#
loop_
_entity_poly.entity_id
_entity_poly.type
_entity_poly.pdbx_seq_one_letter_code
_entity_poly.pdbx_strand_id
1 'polypeptide(L)'
;MGRRQRLLLTPLTAGYAASLAPGWRRYLAALGEPERAQDTLLQALLTEVRDTAQGRTLGLHRVQTFRDFQDRVPIRTFEDYRPEIERVARGEPSVLTKSPVRMLERSSGSTGGNKLVPYTDGLLAGFSAATAPWLFSLYAARPALLGTTSYWSLSPAARAPEITEGGLRVGFEDDTEYFGPVARWALSKLMSVPGQVARLPDVTAWRRATVRHLLADGELGLISVWNPSFLTLLMEAIRAQLQGVLPELPAPRRRQLLRGLDAHGGVCGRALWPRLRVVSCWTDGHAARALAPVQADFQGVELQPKGLLATEGVLSFPLSPVGG
;
A
#
# COMPACT_ATOMS: atom_id res chain seq x y z
N MET A 1 -16.90 1.79 21.08
CA MET A 1 -16.01 0.71 21.56
C MET A 1 -15.25 1.16 22.80
N GLY A 2 -14.93 0.22 23.70
CA GLY A 2 -14.53 0.49 25.09
C GLY A 2 -13.02 0.42 25.36
N ARG A 3 -12.61 0.90 26.55
CA ARG A 3 -11.24 0.86 27.12
C ARG A 3 -10.50 -0.47 26.92
N ARG A 4 -11.22 -1.61 26.88
CA ARG A 4 -10.66 -2.96 26.68
C ARG A 4 -10.02 -3.19 25.32
N GLN A 5 -10.57 -2.63 24.24
CA GLN A 5 -9.98 -2.82 22.90
C GLN A 5 -8.67 -2.03 22.76
N ARG A 6 -8.58 -0.85 23.39
CA ARG A 6 -7.35 -0.04 23.45
C ARG A 6 -6.20 -0.73 24.19
N LEU A 7 -6.52 -1.48 25.26
CA LEU A 7 -5.55 -2.26 26.02
C LEU A 7 -4.92 -3.38 25.19
N LEU A 8 -5.62 -3.87 24.16
CA LEU A 8 -5.10 -4.89 23.22
C LEU A 8 -4.37 -4.26 22.03
N LEU A 9 -4.82 -3.12 21.52
CA LEU A 9 -4.19 -2.45 20.37
C LEU A 9 -2.80 -1.91 20.68
N THR A 10 -2.57 -1.38 21.88
CA THR A 10 -1.29 -0.77 22.26
C THR A 10 -0.13 -1.77 22.20
N PRO A 11 -0.16 -2.93 22.91
CA PRO A 11 0.92 -3.91 22.83
C PRO A 11 1.07 -4.50 21.43
N LEU A 12 -0.04 -4.70 20.71
CA LEU A 12 0.01 -5.20 19.33
C LEU A 12 0.70 -4.22 18.37
N THR A 13 0.35 -2.93 18.43
CA THR A 13 0.97 -1.89 17.59
C THR A 13 2.43 -1.69 17.96
N ALA A 14 2.76 -1.72 19.26
CA ALA A 14 4.14 -1.62 19.74
C ALA A 14 4.98 -2.81 19.28
N GLY A 15 4.46 -4.03 19.39
CA GLY A 15 5.10 -5.25 18.89
C GLY A 15 5.30 -5.22 17.38
N TYR A 16 4.28 -4.77 16.63
CA TYR A 16 4.40 -4.58 15.19
C TYR A 16 5.47 -3.53 14.85
N ALA A 17 5.46 -2.35 15.47
CA ALA A 17 6.44 -1.31 15.25
C ALA A 17 7.88 -1.79 15.56
N ALA A 18 8.06 -2.53 16.67
CA ALA A 18 9.35 -3.12 17.02
C ALA A 18 9.82 -4.16 15.99
N SER A 19 8.90 -4.95 15.41
CA SER A 19 9.21 -5.94 14.37
C SER A 19 9.79 -5.32 13.09
N LEU A 20 9.60 -4.02 12.87
CA LEU A 20 10.13 -3.28 11.71
C LEU A 20 11.59 -2.84 11.89
N ALA A 21 12.13 -2.89 13.11
CA ALA A 21 13.48 -2.43 13.43
C ALA A 21 14.59 -3.11 12.58
N PRO A 22 14.54 -4.42 12.25
CA PRO A 22 15.51 -5.02 11.35
C PRO A 22 15.46 -4.42 9.93
N GLY A 23 14.28 -4.05 9.43
CA GLY A 23 14.11 -3.34 8.16
C GLY A 23 14.78 -1.96 8.20
N TRP A 24 14.54 -1.21 9.29
CA TRP A 24 15.19 0.08 9.54
C TRP A 24 16.72 -0.01 9.59
N ARG A 25 17.28 -0.99 10.33
CA ARG A 25 18.74 -1.17 10.42
C ARG A 25 19.37 -1.51 9.07
N ARG A 26 18.74 -2.40 8.29
CA ARG A 26 19.20 -2.73 6.92
C ARG A 26 19.18 -1.50 6.03
N TYR A 27 18.14 -0.68 6.14
CA TYR A 27 18.05 0.59 5.41
C TYR A 27 19.19 1.55 5.78
N LEU A 28 19.45 1.77 7.08
CA LEU A 28 20.56 2.62 7.53
C LEU A 28 21.93 2.10 7.07
N ALA A 29 22.15 0.78 7.10
CA ALA A 29 23.38 0.19 6.58
C ALA A 29 23.54 0.43 5.07
N ALA A 30 22.46 0.28 4.30
CA ALA A 30 22.47 0.56 2.86
C ALA A 30 22.70 2.05 2.55
N LEU A 31 22.26 2.98 3.41
CA LEU A 31 22.58 4.40 3.28
C LEU A 31 24.06 4.71 3.51
N GLY A 32 24.76 3.92 4.32
CA GLY A 32 26.20 4.07 4.56
C GLY A 32 27.06 3.64 3.36
N GLU A 33 26.60 2.65 2.59
CA GLU A 33 27.30 2.10 1.42
C GLU A 33 26.34 1.90 0.23
N PRO A 34 25.83 2.99 -0.39
CA PRO A 34 24.77 2.89 -1.41
C PRO A 34 25.21 2.17 -2.69
N GLU A 35 26.46 2.37 -3.14
CA GLU A 35 27.01 1.69 -4.32
C GLU A 35 27.05 0.16 -4.10
N ARG A 36 27.57 -0.27 -2.96
CA ARG A 36 27.59 -1.69 -2.58
C ARG A 36 26.19 -2.28 -2.48
N ALA A 37 25.23 -1.52 -1.96
CA ALA A 37 23.84 -1.95 -1.89
C ALA A 37 23.23 -2.15 -3.29
N GLN A 38 23.50 -1.23 -4.23
CA GLN A 38 23.05 -1.35 -5.63
C GLN A 38 23.71 -2.53 -6.35
N ASP A 39 25.02 -2.72 -6.18
CA ASP A 39 25.74 -3.86 -6.77
C ASP A 39 25.20 -5.19 -6.25
N THR A 40 24.97 -5.28 -4.93
CA THR A 40 24.39 -6.50 -4.31
C THR A 40 23.00 -6.79 -4.88
N LEU A 41 22.16 -5.77 -5.04
CA LEU A 41 20.84 -5.91 -5.65
C LEU A 41 20.93 -6.35 -7.11
N LEU A 42 21.81 -5.74 -7.91
CA LEU A 42 22.01 -6.11 -9.31
C LEU A 42 22.44 -7.56 -9.45
N GLN A 43 23.40 -8.03 -8.66
CA GLN A 43 23.86 -9.43 -8.70
C GLN A 43 22.74 -10.41 -8.32
N ALA A 44 21.92 -10.05 -7.33
CA ALA A 44 20.74 -10.85 -6.97
C ALA A 44 19.74 -10.91 -8.13
N LEU A 45 19.43 -9.79 -8.78
CA LEU A 45 18.53 -9.72 -9.93
C LEU A 45 19.08 -10.51 -11.12
N LEU A 46 20.36 -10.36 -11.45
CA LEU A 46 21.03 -11.12 -12.53
C LEU A 46 20.95 -12.62 -12.29
N THR A 47 21.09 -13.07 -11.04
CA THR A 47 20.94 -14.47 -10.65
C THR A 47 19.51 -14.99 -10.92
N GLU A 48 18.49 -14.13 -10.84
CA GLU A 48 17.10 -14.49 -11.15
C GLU A 48 16.78 -14.50 -12.64
N VAL A 49 17.47 -13.68 -13.44
CA VAL A 49 17.08 -13.46 -14.85
C VAL A 49 18.03 -14.09 -15.88
N ARG A 50 19.28 -14.39 -15.54
CA ARG A 50 20.31 -14.71 -16.55
C ARG A 50 20.02 -15.96 -17.40
N ASP A 51 19.35 -16.95 -16.82
CA ASP A 51 19.09 -18.26 -17.45
C ASP A 51 17.68 -18.36 -18.07
N THR A 52 16.90 -17.28 -17.99
CA THR A 52 15.54 -17.17 -18.55
C THR A 52 15.56 -17.06 -20.07
N ALA A 53 14.40 -17.20 -20.71
CA ALA A 53 14.28 -17.03 -22.16
C ALA A 53 14.82 -15.66 -22.60
N GLN A 54 14.40 -14.58 -21.94
CA GLN A 54 14.90 -13.23 -22.23
C GLN A 54 16.38 -13.08 -21.86
N GLY A 55 16.80 -13.62 -20.71
CA GLY A 55 18.19 -13.55 -20.26
C GLY A 55 19.18 -14.21 -21.23
N ARG A 56 18.77 -15.31 -21.87
CA ARG A 56 19.56 -15.96 -22.93
C ARG A 56 19.64 -15.09 -24.19
N THR A 57 18.52 -14.51 -24.62
CA THR A 57 18.48 -13.59 -25.78
C THR A 57 19.38 -12.37 -25.57
N LEU A 58 19.41 -11.81 -24.36
CA LEU A 58 20.27 -10.67 -24.00
C LEU A 58 21.69 -11.08 -23.62
N GLY A 59 22.02 -12.38 -23.62
CA GLY A 59 23.35 -12.88 -23.25
C GLY A 59 23.73 -12.61 -21.79
N LEU A 60 22.77 -12.54 -20.86
CA LEU A 60 23.01 -12.12 -19.47
C LEU A 60 23.93 -13.05 -18.68
N HIS A 61 24.08 -14.31 -19.10
CA HIS A 61 25.03 -15.27 -18.52
C HIS A 61 26.50 -14.82 -18.59
N ARG A 62 26.85 -13.88 -19.47
CA ARG A 62 28.21 -13.32 -19.59
C ARG A 62 28.38 -11.97 -18.87
N VAL A 63 27.37 -11.50 -18.12
CA VAL A 63 27.44 -10.19 -17.43
C VAL A 63 28.20 -10.41 -16.12
N GLN A 64 29.29 -9.67 -15.93
CA GLN A 64 30.10 -9.75 -14.71
C GLN A 64 30.20 -8.40 -14.00
N THR A 65 30.14 -7.31 -14.76
CA THR A 65 30.25 -5.95 -14.26
C THR A 65 28.97 -5.15 -14.49
N PHE A 66 28.83 -4.03 -13.77
CA PHE A 66 27.78 -3.05 -14.04
C PHE A 66 27.84 -2.54 -15.49
N ARG A 67 29.05 -2.39 -16.05
CA ARG A 67 29.22 -1.96 -17.44
C ARG A 67 28.71 -3.00 -18.44
N ASP A 68 29.01 -4.28 -18.22
CA ASP A 68 28.49 -5.35 -19.08
C ASP A 68 26.95 -5.39 -19.08
N PHE A 69 26.34 -5.10 -17.93
CA PHE A 69 24.89 -4.98 -17.80
C PHE A 69 24.35 -3.82 -18.65
N GLN A 70 24.95 -2.63 -18.52
CA GLN A 70 24.55 -1.44 -19.29
C GLN A 70 24.68 -1.65 -20.81
N ASP A 71 25.72 -2.34 -21.27
CA ASP A 71 25.97 -2.58 -22.69
C ASP A 71 25.00 -3.61 -23.30
N ARG A 72 24.35 -4.43 -22.49
CA ARG A 72 23.49 -5.54 -22.97
C ARG A 72 22.02 -5.37 -22.69
N VAL A 73 21.64 -4.66 -21.65
CA VAL A 73 20.23 -4.46 -21.28
C VAL A 73 19.77 -3.11 -21.80
N PRO A 74 19.05 -3.07 -22.93
CA PRO A 74 18.55 -1.81 -23.47
C PRO A 74 17.44 -1.24 -22.58
N ILE A 75 17.30 0.08 -22.59
CA ILE A 75 16.14 0.75 -22.03
C ILE A 75 14.93 0.39 -22.89
N ARG A 76 13.87 -0.08 -22.25
CA ARG A 76 12.65 -0.61 -22.89
C ARG A 76 11.39 0.03 -22.32
N THR A 77 10.33 -0.01 -23.12
CA THR A 77 8.96 0.34 -22.74
C THR A 77 8.15 -0.92 -22.45
N PHE A 78 6.94 -0.75 -21.90
CA PHE A 78 6.04 -1.89 -21.67
C PHE A 78 5.75 -2.68 -22.96
N GLU A 79 5.62 -2.01 -24.09
CA GLU A 79 5.30 -2.66 -25.37
C GLU A 79 6.41 -3.63 -25.80
N ASP A 80 7.67 -3.32 -25.46
CA ASP A 80 8.81 -4.19 -25.73
C ASP A 80 8.83 -5.45 -24.84
N TYR A 81 8.09 -5.46 -23.72
CA TYR A 81 7.93 -6.61 -22.83
C TYR A 81 6.61 -7.36 -23.05
N ARG A 82 5.68 -6.80 -23.83
CA ARG A 82 4.35 -7.38 -24.04
C ARG A 82 4.41 -8.85 -24.50
N PRO A 83 5.24 -9.24 -25.49
CA PRO A 83 5.30 -10.63 -25.93
C PRO A 83 5.71 -11.61 -24.82
N GLU A 84 6.70 -11.24 -24.00
CA GLU A 84 7.14 -12.04 -22.87
C GLU A 84 6.09 -12.09 -21.74
N ILE A 85 5.42 -10.97 -21.46
CA ILE A 85 4.36 -10.90 -20.45
C ILE A 85 3.17 -11.78 -20.85
N GLU A 86 2.80 -11.80 -22.14
CA GLU A 86 1.73 -12.68 -22.63
C GLU A 86 2.11 -14.16 -22.50
N ARG A 87 3.38 -14.53 -22.74
CA ARG A 87 3.87 -15.89 -22.50
C ARG A 87 3.75 -16.27 -21.03
N VAL A 88 4.13 -15.37 -20.12
CA VAL A 88 3.92 -15.55 -18.67
C VAL A 88 2.44 -15.71 -18.34
N ALA A 89 1.57 -14.88 -18.93
CA ALA A 89 0.12 -14.95 -18.72
C ALA A 89 -0.50 -16.27 -19.20
N ARG A 90 0.07 -16.91 -20.23
CA ARG A 90 -0.27 -18.27 -20.69
C ARG A 90 0.34 -19.39 -19.84
N GLY A 91 1.08 -19.03 -18.77
CA GLY A 91 1.65 -19.98 -17.82
C GLY A 91 3.03 -20.50 -18.21
N GLU A 92 3.70 -19.89 -19.19
CA GLU A 92 5.06 -20.29 -19.56
C GLU A 92 6.05 -19.86 -18.45
N PRO A 93 6.77 -20.81 -17.82
CA PRO A 93 7.70 -20.50 -16.75
C PRO A 93 9.03 -19.95 -17.31
N SER A 94 9.81 -19.27 -16.45
CA SER A 94 11.19 -18.86 -16.77
C SER A 94 11.36 -17.97 -18.02
N VAL A 95 10.34 -17.18 -18.36
CA VAL A 95 10.39 -16.25 -19.51
C VAL A 95 11.20 -14.98 -19.17
N LEU A 96 10.77 -14.25 -18.12
CA LEU A 96 11.38 -13.00 -17.65
C LEU A 96 12.18 -13.18 -16.36
N THR A 97 11.78 -14.15 -15.53
CA THR A 97 12.39 -14.45 -14.23
C THR A 97 12.26 -15.95 -13.98
N LYS A 98 13.26 -16.57 -13.36
CA LYS A 98 13.21 -17.99 -12.97
C LYS A 98 12.24 -18.23 -11.81
N SER A 99 12.00 -17.20 -10.99
CA SER A 99 11.09 -17.28 -9.85
C SER A 99 9.64 -17.43 -10.30
N PRO A 100 8.82 -18.26 -9.62
CA PRO A 100 7.41 -18.38 -9.96
C PRO A 100 6.68 -17.03 -9.89
N VAL A 101 5.93 -16.72 -10.93
CA VAL A 101 4.99 -15.58 -10.94
C VAL A 101 3.76 -16.00 -10.16
N ARG A 102 3.40 -15.23 -9.14
CA ARG A 102 2.29 -15.53 -8.21
C ARG A 102 0.97 -14.97 -8.72
N MET A 103 1.05 -13.84 -9.42
CA MET A 103 -0.07 -13.12 -9.99
C MET A 103 0.45 -12.06 -10.97
N LEU A 104 -0.46 -11.45 -11.71
CA LEU A 104 -0.21 -10.25 -12.49
C LEU A 104 -0.96 -9.07 -11.86
N GLU A 105 -0.38 -7.88 -11.85
CA GLU A 105 -1.07 -6.67 -11.41
C GLU A 105 -1.28 -5.72 -12.58
N ARG A 106 -2.43 -5.05 -12.62
CA ARG A 106 -2.75 -4.12 -13.70
C ARG A 106 -2.29 -2.72 -13.31
N SER A 107 -1.41 -2.11 -14.10
CA SER A 107 -1.04 -0.71 -13.86
C SER A 107 -2.20 0.24 -14.21
N SER A 108 -2.37 1.30 -13.42
CA SER A 108 -3.46 2.28 -13.54
C SER A 108 -3.30 3.30 -14.68
N GLY A 109 -2.18 3.23 -15.42
CA GLY A 109 -1.68 4.32 -16.26
C GLY A 109 -1.94 4.24 -17.76
N SER A 110 -2.98 3.58 -18.27
CA SER A 110 -3.25 3.68 -19.71
C SER A 110 -4.72 3.60 -20.11
N THR A 111 -5.08 4.43 -21.09
CA THR A 111 -6.29 4.37 -21.91
C THR A 111 -6.43 3.04 -22.69
N GLY A 112 -5.41 2.18 -22.67
CA GLY A 112 -5.40 0.85 -23.29
C GLY A 112 -5.58 -0.34 -22.33
N GLY A 113 -5.78 -0.10 -21.03
CA GLY A 113 -6.30 -1.08 -20.06
C GLY A 113 -5.48 -2.36 -19.78
N ASN A 114 -4.45 -2.72 -20.55
CA ASN A 114 -3.88 -4.09 -20.55
C ASN A 114 -2.40 -4.18 -20.21
N LYS A 115 -1.89 -3.32 -19.32
CA LYS A 115 -0.52 -3.45 -18.81
C LYS A 115 -0.49 -4.34 -17.57
N LEU A 116 -0.09 -5.60 -17.77
CA LEU A 116 0.02 -6.61 -16.72
C LEU A 116 1.48 -6.74 -16.26
N VAL A 117 1.74 -6.51 -14.98
CA VAL A 117 3.07 -6.59 -14.37
C VAL A 117 3.18 -7.91 -13.59
N PRO A 118 4.18 -8.76 -13.86
CA PRO A 118 4.37 -10.00 -13.11
C PRO A 118 4.85 -9.75 -11.68
N TYR A 119 4.14 -10.33 -10.70
CA TYR A 119 4.51 -10.27 -9.29
C TYR A 119 5.13 -11.58 -8.83
N THR A 120 6.36 -11.51 -8.35
CA THR A 120 7.09 -12.61 -7.71
C THR A 120 7.22 -12.36 -6.21
N ASP A 121 7.58 -13.39 -5.45
CA ASP A 121 7.92 -13.24 -4.03
C ASP A 121 9.08 -12.24 -3.83
N GLY A 122 10.02 -12.15 -4.78
CA GLY A 122 11.11 -11.18 -4.77
C GLY A 122 10.62 -9.73 -4.90
N LEU A 123 9.67 -9.45 -5.79
CA LEU A 123 9.06 -8.12 -5.92
C LEU A 123 8.30 -7.74 -4.64
N LEU A 124 7.49 -8.66 -4.10
CA LEU A 124 6.79 -8.45 -2.83
C LEU A 124 7.76 -8.18 -1.66
N ALA A 125 8.89 -8.90 -1.62
CA ALA A 125 9.95 -8.64 -0.66
C ALA A 125 10.57 -7.24 -0.82
N GLY A 126 10.69 -6.74 -2.06
CA GLY A 126 11.11 -5.36 -2.36
C GLY A 126 10.14 -4.32 -1.78
N PHE A 127 8.83 -4.49 -1.96
CA PHE A 127 7.82 -3.64 -1.31
C PHE A 127 7.91 -3.70 0.22
N SER A 128 8.08 -4.89 0.79
CA SER A 128 8.33 -5.07 2.23
C SER A 128 9.61 -4.37 2.71
N ALA A 129 10.68 -4.40 1.91
CA ALA A 129 11.96 -3.77 2.24
C ALA A 129 11.87 -2.24 2.25
N ALA A 130 10.98 -1.64 1.46
CA ALA A 130 10.71 -0.21 1.47
C ALA A 130 9.69 0.21 2.54
N THR A 131 8.62 -0.56 2.72
CA THR A 131 7.55 -0.23 3.69
C THR A 131 7.99 -0.40 5.14
N ALA A 132 8.89 -1.34 5.44
CA ALA A 132 9.40 -1.54 6.79
C ALA A 132 10.12 -0.32 7.40
N PRO A 133 11.15 0.26 6.76
CA PRO A 133 11.79 1.48 7.27
C PRO A 133 10.85 2.70 7.27
N TRP A 134 9.96 2.82 6.29
CA TRP A 134 8.92 3.86 6.29
C TRP A 134 8.06 3.78 7.56
N LEU A 135 7.40 2.64 7.79
CA LEU A 135 6.50 2.45 8.91
C LEU A 135 7.24 2.53 10.26
N PHE A 136 8.48 2.03 10.33
CA PHE A 136 9.32 2.20 11.51
C PHE A 136 9.53 3.69 11.83
N SER A 137 9.96 4.48 10.84
CA SER A 137 10.18 5.92 11.03
C SER A 137 8.87 6.64 11.39
N LEU A 138 7.74 6.24 10.81
CA LEU A 138 6.42 6.80 11.08
C LEU A 138 6.03 6.59 12.56
N TYR A 139 6.13 5.36 13.07
CA TYR A 139 5.82 5.05 14.46
C TYR A 139 6.80 5.69 15.45
N ALA A 140 8.09 5.71 15.12
CA ALA A 140 9.12 6.31 15.96
C ALA A 140 8.95 7.83 16.09
N ALA A 141 8.66 8.51 14.98
CA ALA A 141 8.39 9.95 14.97
C ALA A 141 7.03 10.32 15.59
N ARG A 142 6.07 9.38 15.61
CA ARG A 142 4.71 9.61 16.11
C ARG A 142 4.25 8.50 17.06
N PRO A 143 4.74 8.48 18.31
CA PRO A 143 4.29 7.51 19.32
C PRO A 143 2.77 7.55 19.58
N ALA A 144 2.10 8.66 19.27
CA ALA A 144 0.64 8.78 19.36
C ALA A 144 -0.14 7.81 18.45
N LEU A 145 0.51 7.23 17.43
CA LEU A 145 -0.05 6.16 16.60
C LEU A 145 -0.09 4.82 17.33
N LEU A 146 0.65 4.64 18.43
CA LEU A 146 0.56 3.42 19.23
C LEU A 146 -0.85 3.28 19.85
N GLY A 147 -1.42 2.09 19.71
CA GLY A 147 -2.78 1.80 20.17
C GLY A 147 -3.87 2.37 19.27
N THR A 148 -3.55 2.70 18.02
CA THR A 148 -4.52 3.12 17.00
C THR A 148 -4.71 2.03 15.94
N THR A 149 -5.82 2.11 15.22
CA THR A 149 -6.06 1.31 14.00
C THR A 149 -5.64 2.10 12.77
N SER A 150 -5.51 1.41 11.64
CA SER A 150 -5.18 2.00 10.35
C SER A 150 -6.20 1.64 9.28
N TYR A 151 -6.39 2.50 8.29
CA TYR A 151 -7.19 2.19 7.10
C TYR A 151 -6.35 2.37 5.85
N TRP A 152 -6.13 1.29 5.12
CA TRP A 152 -5.34 1.28 3.90
C TRP A 152 -6.24 0.95 2.71
N SER A 153 -6.06 1.66 1.60
CA SER A 153 -6.68 1.34 0.31
C SER A 153 -5.61 1.44 -0.77
N LEU A 154 -5.04 0.28 -1.09
CA LEU A 154 -3.93 0.13 -2.04
C LEU A 154 -4.36 -0.53 -3.35
N SER A 155 -5.47 -1.26 -3.35
CA SER A 155 -6.01 -1.95 -4.52
C SER A 155 -7.36 -1.35 -4.94
N PRO A 156 -7.72 -1.37 -6.25
CA PRO A 156 -9.03 -0.93 -6.71
C PRO A 156 -10.15 -1.76 -6.07
N ALA A 157 -11.20 -1.09 -5.60
CA ALA A 157 -12.33 -1.74 -4.96
C ALA A 157 -13.22 -2.51 -5.94
N ALA A 158 -13.85 -3.59 -5.45
CA ALA A 158 -14.91 -4.35 -6.14
C ALA A 158 -14.52 -4.87 -7.53
N ARG A 159 -13.26 -5.23 -7.71
CA ARG A 159 -12.78 -5.82 -8.96
C ARG A 159 -13.21 -7.29 -9.02
N ALA A 160 -13.80 -7.69 -10.14
CA ALA A 160 -14.11 -9.10 -10.38
C ALA A 160 -12.80 -9.91 -10.37
N PRO A 161 -12.76 -11.07 -9.69
CA PRO A 161 -11.64 -11.99 -9.79
C PRO A 161 -11.37 -12.32 -11.26
N GLU A 162 -10.13 -12.12 -11.69
CA GLU A 162 -9.69 -12.36 -13.06
C GLU A 162 -8.54 -13.37 -12.99
N ILE A 163 -8.58 -14.36 -13.87
CA ILE A 163 -7.57 -15.41 -13.99
C ILE A 163 -7.12 -15.42 -15.45
N THR A 164 -5.82 -15.47 -15.68
CA THR A 164 -5.26 -15.58 -17.03
C THR A 164 -5.45 -16.97 -17.61
N GLU A 165 -5.20 -17.13 -18.91
CA GLU A 165 -5.21 -18.44 -19.59
C GLU A 165 -4.31 -19.47 -18.88
N GLY A 166 -3.14 -19.05 -18.40
CA GLY A 166 -2.20 -19.86 -17.64
C GLY A 166 -2.55 -20.09 -16.17
N GLY A 167 -3.73 -19.65 -15.71
CA GLY A 167 -4.17 -19.84 -14.32
C GLY A 167 -3.59 -18.84 -13.31
N LEU A 168 -2.93 -17.77 -13.75
CA LEU A 168 -2.43 -16.72 -12.86
C LEU A 168 -3.56 -15.76 -12.49
N ARG A 169 -3.63 -15.38 -11.21
CA ARG A 169 -4.58 -14.35 -10.75
C ARG A 169 -4.18 -12.98 -11.29
N VAL A 170 -5.15 -12.10 -11.53
CA VAL A 170 -4.92 -10.69 -11.84
C VAL A 170 -5.46 -9.81 -10.71
N GLY A 171 -4.55 -9.12 -10.01
CA GLY A 171 -4.87 -8.27 -8.86
C GLY A 171 -4.60 -8.92 -7.50
N PHE A 172 -4.50 -8.08 -6.46
CA PHE A 172 -4.50 -8.50 -5.06
C PHE A 172 -5.90 -8.82 -4.53
N GLU A 173 -6.00 -9.74 -3.58
CA GLU A 173 -7.23 -10.02 -2.81
C GLU A 173 -7.30 -9.20 -1.52
N ASP A 174 -6.14 -8.84 -0.96
CA ASP A 174 -6.00 -8.09 0.28
C ASP A 174 -4.78 -7.15 0.23
N ASP A 175 -4.96 -5.88 0.64
CA ASP A 175 -3.89 -4.87 0.67
C ASP A 175 -2.74 -5.23 1.62
N THR A 176 -2.91 -6.21 2.51
CA THR A 176 -1.86 -6.74 3.38
C THR A 176 -0.97 -7.80 2.71
N GLU A 177 -1.26 -8.19 1.46
CA GLU A 177 -0.46 -9.17 0.71
C GLU A 177 0.95 -8.69 0.37
N TYR A 178 1.19 -7.38 0.36
CA TYR A 178 2.54 -6.78 0.23
C TYR A 178 3.49 -7.14 1.39
N PHE A 179 2.97 -7.69 2.48
CA PHE A 179 3.72 -8.00 3.71
C PHE A 179 3.82 -9.50 3.94
N GLY A 180 4.92 -9.91 4.60
CA GLY A 180 5.15 -11.31 5.01
C GLY A 180 4.11 -11.81 6.04
N PRO A 181 3.99 -13.13 6.26
CA PRO A 181 2.87 -13.74 6.99
C PRO A 181 2.63 -13.19 8.41
N VAL A 182 3.69 -12.95 9.18
CA VAL A 182 3.60 -12.44 10.56
C VAL A 182 3.13 -10.98 10.58
N ALA A 183 3.70 -10.15 9.70
CA ALA A 183 3.30 -8.75 9.56
C ALA A 183 1.86 -8.65 9.03
N ARG A 184 1.48 -9.52 8.09
CA ARG A 184 0.11 -9.64 7.57
C ARG A 184 -0.89 -9.97 8.67
N TRP A 185 -0.56 -10.95 9.53
CA TRP A 185 -1.40 -11.29 10.67
C TRP A 185 -1.58 -10.10 11.62
N ALA A 186 -0.49 -9.42 11.99
CA ALA A 186 -0.56 -8.26 12.87
C ALA A 186 -1.39 -7.12 12.24
N LEU A 187 -1.12 -6.78 10.98
CA LEU A 187 -1.85 -5.76 10.23
C LEU A 187 -3.34 -6.09 10.10
N SER A 188 -3.71 -7.36 9.87
CA SER A 188 -5.12 -7.78 9.79
C SER A 188 -5.92 -7.46 11.06
N LYS A 189 -5.24 -7.37 12.22
CA LYS A 189 -5.84 -6.99 13.51
C LYS A 189 -5.80 -5.49 13.78
N LEU A 190 -4.96 -4.76 13.06
CA LEU A 190 -4.82 -3.31 13.14
C LEU A 190 -5.64 -2.57 12.08
N MET A 191 -6.17 -3.27 11.07
CA MET A 191 -7.03 -2.67 10.04
C MET A 191 -8.42 -2.30 10.59
N SER A 192 -8.84 -1.06 10.33
CA SER A 192 -10.17 -0.54 10.66
C SER A 192 -11.26 -1.21 9.82
N VAL A 193 -10.95 -1.46 8.55
CA VAL A 193 -11.82 -2.13 7.59
C VAL A 193 -11.24 -3.52 7.33
N PRO A 194 -11.98 -4.60 7.63
CA PRO A 194 -11.49 -5.96 7.38
C PRO A 194 -11.22 -6.16 5.88
N GLY A 195 -10.13 -6.86 5.53
CA GLY A 195 -9.78 -7.15 4.13
C GLY A 195 -10.89 -7.86 3.34
N GLN A 196 -11.78 -8.59 4.03
CA GLN A 196 -12.95 -9.21 3.42
C GLN A 196 -13.90 -8.22 2.74
N VAL A 197 -13.94 -6.96 3.22
CA VAL A 197 -14.77 -5.90 2.64
C VAL A 197 -14.32 -5.59 1.21
N ALA A 198 -13.01 -5.62 0.93
CA ALA A 198 -12.46 -5.38 -0.40
C ALA A 198 -12.96 -6.38 -1.46
N ARG A 199 -13.37 -7.58 -1.02
CA ARG A 199 -13.89 -8.65 -1.89
C ARG A 199 -15.37 -8.55 -2.21
N LEU A 200 -16.06 -7.53 -1.70
CA LEU A 200 -17.46 -7.33 -2.05
C LEU A 200 -17.57 -7.00 -3.56
N PRO A 201 -18.43 -7.71 -4.30
CA PRO A 201 -18.47 -7.64 -5.77
C PRO A 201 -19.08 -6.32 -6.30
N ASP A 202 -19.77 -5.58 -5.43
CA ASP A 202 -20.46 -4.34 -5.77
C ASP A 202 -19.76 -3.15 -5.10
N VAL A 203 -19.43 -2.13 -5.90
CA VAL A 203 -18.84 -0.87 -5.44
C VAL A 203 -19.73 -0.20 -4.39
N THR A 204 -21.05 -0.28 -4.54
CA THR A 204 -21.98 0.35 -3.58
C THR A 204 -21.97 -0.38 -2.24
N ALA A 205 -22.02 -1.71 -2.25
CA ALA A 205 -21.91 -2.55 -1.07
C ALA A 205 -20.55 -2.39 -0.38
N TRP A 206 -19.46 -2.43 -1.14
CA TRP A 206 -18.11 -2.18 -0.66
C TRP A 206 -18.01 -0.81 0.02
N ARG A 207 -18.50 0.24 -0.63
CA ARG A 207 -18.45 1.62 -0.11
C ARG A 207 -19.26 1.74 1.18
N ARG A 208 -20.46 1.16 1.21
CA ARG A 208 -21.33 1.16 2.39
C ARG A 208 -20.70 0.42 3.56
N ALA A 209 -20.14 -0.76 3.32
CA ALA A 209 -19.44 -1.53 4.33
C ALA A 209 -18.20 -0.80 4.85
N THR A 210 -17.40 -0.21 3.96
CA THR A 210 -16.21 0.59 4.30
C THR A 210 -16.59 1.78 5.19
N VAL A 211 -17.58 2.58 4.78
CA VAL A 211 -18.06 3.73 5.56
C VAL A 211 -18.55 3.32 6.95
N ARG A 212 -19.32 2.23 7.06
CA ARG A 212 -19.79 1.73 8.36
C ARG A 212 -18.65 1.36 9.30
N HIS A 213 -17.65 0.62 8.82
CA HIS A 213 -16.49 0.24 9.63
C HIS A 213 -15.71 1.46 10.09
N LEU A 214 -15.43 2.40 9.18
CA LEU A 214 -14.71 3.62 9.51
C LEU A 214 -15.49 4.52 10.50
N LEU A 215 -16.81 4.64 10.35
CA LEU A 215 -17.64 5.38 11.30
C LEU A 215 -17.73 4.70 12.66
N ALA A 216 -17.72 3.36 12.72
CA ALA A 216 -17.69 2.60 13.96
C ALA A 216 -16.36 2.73 14.71
N ASP A 217 -15.26 2.93 13.98
CA ASP A 217 -13.92 3.01 14.53
C ASP A 217 -13.59 4.39 15.11
N GLY A 218 -13.51 4.48 16.44
CA GLY A 218 -13.07 5.68 17.15
C GLY A 218 -11.57 5.76 17.42
N GLU A 219 -10.82 4.70 17.10
CA GLU A 219 -9.38 4.60 17.36
C GLU A 219 -8.51 4.76 16.10
N LEU A 220 -9.10 5.07 14.94
CA LEU A 220 -8.38 5.30 13.69
C LEU A 220 -7.31 6.38 13.86
N GLY A 221 -6.05 6.00 13.60
CA GLY A 221 -4.87 6.86 13.76
C GLY A 221 -4.14 7.18 12.45
N LEU A 222 -4.24 6.27 11.47
CA LEU A 222 -3.56 6.38 10.18
C LEU A 222 -4.53 6.03 9.04
N ILE A 223 -4.60 6.89 8.03
CA ILE A 223 -5.19 6.57 6.74
C ILE A 223 -4.05 6.53 5.72
N SER A 224 -3.95 5.48 4.90
CA SER A 224 -2.94 5.38 3.83
C SER A 224 -3.58 4.93 2.53
N VAL A 225 -3.68 5.84 1.57
CA VAL A 225 -4.25 5.58 0.25
C VAL A 225 -3.28 6.02 -0.84
N TRP A 226 -3.48 5.57 -2.07
CA TRP A 226 -2.66 6.04 -3.19
C TRP A 226 -2.97 7.50 -3.57
N ASN A 227 -4.17 7.75 -4.08
CA ASN A 227 -4.55 9.04 -4.64
C ASN A 227 -5.47 9.83 -3.68
N PRO A 228 -5.22 11.13 -3.45
CA PRO A 228 -6.07 11.98 -2.62
C PRO A 228 -7.52 12.11 -3.11
N SER A 229 -7.79 11.97 -4.43
CA SER A 229 -9.17 12.01 -4.96
C SER A 229 -10.06 10.93 -4.34
N PHE A 230 -9.48 9.77 -4.01
CA PHE A 230 -10.20 8.69 -3.32
C PHE A 230 -10.70 9.13 -1.95
N LEU A 231 -9.91 9.91 -1.20
CA LEU A 231 -10.33 10.41 0.11
C LEU A 231 -11.48 11.40 -0.01
N THR A 232 -11.49 12.21 -1.07
CA THR A 232 -12.60 13.12 -1.35
C THR A 232 -13.89 12.33 -1.56
N LEU A 233 -13.87 11.31 -2.43
CA LEU A 233 -15.00 10.43 -2.67
C LEU A 233 -15.44 9.65 -1.42
N LEU A 234 -14.48 9.24 -0.59
CA LEU A 234 -14.76 8.55 0.66
C LEU A 234 -15.45 9.48 1.67
N MET A 235 -14.98 10.73 1.79
CA MET A 235 -15.58 11.71 2.69
C MET A 235 -16.98 12.14 2.23
N GLU A 236 -17.21 12.29 0.92
CA GLU A 236 -18.56 12.46 0.36
C GLU A 236 -19.48 11.29 0.72
N ALA A 237 -18.99 10.05 0.57
CA ALA A 237 -19.75 8.86 0.93
C ALA A 237 -20.06 8.79 2.43
N ILE A 238 -19.11 9.21 3.28
CA ILE A 238 -19.32 9.31 4.72
C ILE A 238 -20.42 10.31 5.03
N ARG A 239 -20.36 11.52 4.46
CA ARG A 239 -21.38 12.56 4.66
C ARG A 239 -22.76 12.09 4.25
N ALA A 240 -22.87 11.45 3.08
CA ALA A 240 -24.12 10.95 2.54
C ALA A 240 -24.75 9.83 3.40
N GLN A 241 -23.93 8.99 4.04
CA GLN A 241 -24.41 7.82 4.79
C GLN A 241 -24.47 8.03 6.31
N LEU A 242 -23.87 9.11 6.83
CA LEU A 242 -23.71 9.36 8.26
C LEU A 242 -25.04 9.22 9.02
N GLN A 243 -26.09 9.92 8.57
CA GLN A 243 -27.39 9.92 9.24
C GLN A 243 -28.03 8.52 9.29
N GLY A 244 -27.87 7.73 8.22
CA GLY A 244 -28.39 6.36 8.17
C GLY A 244 -27.60 5.38 9.06
N VAL A 245 -26.29 5.60 9.22
CA VAL A 245 -25.42 4.72 10.01
C VAL A 245 -25.45 5.06 11.50
N LEU A 246 -25.67 6.32 11.88
CA LEU A 246 -25.66 6.77 13.28
C LEU A 246 -26.49 5.88 14.22
N PRO A 247 -27.74 5.49 13.92
CA PRO A 247 -28.55 4.61 14.78
C PRO A 247 -27.93 3.22 15.01
N GLU A 248 -27.21 2.69 14.02
CA GLU A 248 -26.54 1.37 14.07
C GLU A 248 -25.30 1.38 15.00
N LEU A 249 -24.76 2.55 15.32
CA LEU A 249 -23.51 2.66 16.08
C LEU A 249 -23.70 2.52 17.60
N PRO A 250 -22.71 1.96 18.32
CA PRO A 250 -22.74 1.90 19.78
C PRO A 250 -22.90 3.30 20.40
N ALA A 251 -23.75 3.41 21.43
CA ALA A 251 -24.12 4.71 22.03
C ALA A 251 -22.92 5.64 22.39
N PRO A 252 -21.79 5.16 22.94
CA PRO A 252 -20.64 6.01 23.19
C PRO A 252 -20.04 6.62 21.91
N ARG A 253 -19.98 5.83 20.82
CA ARG A 253 -19.44 6.27 19.53
C ARG A 253 -20.39 7.23 18.84
N ARG A 254 -21.70 6.92 18.85
CA ARG A 254 -22.75 7.81 18.35
C ARG A 254 -22.70 9.19 19.02
N ARG A 255 -22.60 9.23 20.34
CA ARG A 255 -22.48 10.50 21.09
C ARG A 255 -21.22 11.27 20.73
N GLN A 256 -20.09 10.59 20.52
CA GLN A 256 -18.85 11.23 20.09
C GLN A 256 -19.00 11.89 18.72
N LEU A 257 -19.58 11.18 17.74
CA LEU A 257 -19.79 11.71 16.40
C LEU A 257 -20.74 12.92 16.42
N LEU A 258 -21.87 12.82 17.13
CA LEU A 258 -22.84 13.92 17.24
C LEU A 258 -22.25 15.20 17.86
N ARG A 259 -21.31 15.07 18.81
CA ARG A 259 -20.59 16.23 19.39
C ARG A 259 -19.60 16.88 18.44
N GLY A 260 -19.15 16.15 17.42
CA GLY A 260 -18.18 16.62 16.44
C GLY A 260 -18.82 17.24 15.19
N LEU A 261 -20.14 17.20 15.06
CA LEU A 261 -20.84 17.86 13.96
C LEU A 261 -20.76 19.37 14.11
N ASP A 262 -20.51 20.07 13.00
CA ASP A 262 -20.68 21.52 12.95
C ASP A 262 -22.17 21.91 13.00
N ALA A 263 -22.44 23.22 13.03
CA ALA A 263 -23.80 23.76 13.09
C ALA A 263 -24.70 23.38 11.90
N HIS A 264 -24.11 22.95 10.78
CA HIS A 264 -24.80 22.49 9.58
C HIS A 264 -24.84 20.96 9.45
N GLY A 265 -24.39 20.22 10.48
CA GLY A 265 -24.30 18.77 10.44
C GLY A 265 -23.13 18.24 9.62
N GLY A 266 -22.18 19.10 9.22
CA GLY A 266 -20.96 18.75 8.53
C GLY A 266 -19.94 18.06 9.45
N VAL A 267 -19.06 17.27 8.82
CA VAL A 267 -17.99 16.53 9.51
C VAL A 267 -16.63 16.78 8.84
N CYS A 268 -15.61 16.95 9.68
CA CYS A 268 -14.21 16.89 9.30
C CYS A 268 -13.55 15.63 9.88
N GLY A 269 -12.39 15.25 9.33
CA GLY A 269 -11.66 14.04 9.69
C GLY A 269 -11.37 13.93 11.19
N ARG A 270 -11.07 15.04 11.89
CA ARG A 270 -10.80 15.03 13.34
C ARG A 270 -12.06 14.84 14.18
N ALA A 271 -13.20 15.35 13.71
CA ALA A 271 -14.50 15.09 14.35
C ALA A 271 -14.89 13.62 14.24
N LEU A 272 -14.66 13.02 13.08
CA LEU A 272 -14.87 11.58 12.85
C LEU A 272 -13.87 10.76 13.67
N TRP A 273 -12.59 11.10 13.62
CA TRP A 273 -11.50 10.32 14.19
C TRP A 273 -10.56 11.22 15.01
N PRO A 274 -10.83 11.44 16.31
CA PRO A 274 -10.00 12.32 17.14
C PRO A 274 -8.56 11.85 17.33
N ARG A 275 -8.31 10.56 17.07
CA ARG A 275 -7.00 9.93 17.15
C ARG A 275 -6.24 9.93 15.83
N LEU A 276 -6.87 10.36 14.73
CA LEU A 276 -6.22 10.45 13.44
C LEU A 276 -5.06 11.45 13.55
N ARG A 277 -3.88 11.02 13.09
CA ARG A 277 -2.66 11.84 13.10
C ARG A 277 -2.07 12.01 11.72
N VAL A 278 -2.19 10.98 10.89
CA VAL A 278 -1.57 10.97 9.57
C VAL A 278 -2.56 10.47 8.52
N VAL A 279 -2.60 11.20 7.41
CA VAL A 279 -3.16 10.76 6.14
C VAL A 279 -1.99 10.68 5.15
N SER A 280 -1.62 9.47 4.75
CA SER A 280 -0.60 9.23 3.74
C SER A 280 -1.24 9.06 2.36
N CYS A 281 -0.84 9.91 1.41
CA CYS A 281 -1.26 9.85 0.01
C CYS A 281 -0.23 10.55 -0.87
N TRP A 282 -0.33 10.38 -2.20
CA TRP A 282 0.48 11.18 -3.12
C TRP A 282 0.09 12.64 -3.06
N THR A 283 1.09 13.51 -2.94
CA THR A 283 0.91 14.97 -2.88
C THR A 283 1.50 15.69 -4.08
N ASP A 284 2.22 14.98 -4.93
CA ASP A 284 3.02 15.53 -6.02
C ASP A 284 2.38 15.27 -7.40
N GLY A 285 2.93 15.91 -8.43
CA GLY A 285 2.50 15.72 -9.83
C GLY A 285 1.01 15.96 -10.03
N HIS A 286 0.33 15.05 -10.73
CA HIS A 286 -1.11 15.16 -10.97
C HIS A 286 -1.98 15.06 -9.71
N ALA A 287 -1.49 14.40 -8.64
CA ALA A 287 -2.22 14.24 -7.39
C ALA A 287 -2.39 15.56 -6.62
N ALA A 288 -1.45 16.51 -6.80
CA ALA A 288 -1.48 17.82 -6.15
C ALA A 288 -2.81 18.57 -6.38
N ARG A 289 -3.43 18.40 -7.56
CA ARG A 289 -4.69 19.06 -7.94
C ARG A 289 -5.89 18.61 -7.09
N ALA A 290 -5.83 17.43 -6.48
CA ALA A 290 -6.89 16.88 -5.66
C ALA A 290 -6.64 17.06 -4.14
N LEU A 291 -5.60 17.80 -3.75
CA LEU A 291 -5.28 17.99 -2.33
C LEU A 291 -6.16 18.99 -1.60
N ALA A 292 -6.64 20.04 -2.28
CA ALA A 292 -7.36 21.12 -1.58
C ALA A 292 -8.62 20.63 -0.82
N PRO A 293 -9.49 19.79 -1.39
CA PRO A 293 -10.62 19.21 -0.64
C PRO A 293 -10.16 18.31 0.52
N VAL A 294 -9.09 17.53 0.32
CA VAL A 294 -8.53 16.66 1.36
C VAL A 294 -7.95 17.49 2.52
N GLN A 295 -7.25 18.58 2.23
CA GLN A 295 -6.72 19.49 3.25
C GLN A 295 -7.85 20.15 4.06
N ALA A 296 -8.95 20.52 3.41
CA ALA A 296 -10.13 21.06 4.09
C ALA A 296 -10.77 20.02 5.01
N ASP A 297 -10.89 18.76 4.55
CA ASP A 297 -11.49 17.69 5.33
C ASP A 297 -10.62 17.24 6.51
N PHE A 298 -9.29 17.28 6.36
CA PHE A 298 -8.33 16.77 7.33
C PHE A 298 -7.50 17.88 8.00
N GLN A 299 -8.11 19.04 8.25
CA GLN A 299 -7.44 20.14 8.97
C GLN A 299 -6.85 19.71 10.31
N GLY A 300 -5.58 20.06 10.54
CA GLY A 300 -4.84 19.69 11.74
C GLY A 300 -4.42 18.22 11.81
N VAL A 301 -4.60 17.47 10.72
CA VAL A 301 -4.01 16.15 10.51
C VAL A 301 -2.87 16.29 9.52
N GLU A 302 -1.76 15.60 9.75
CA GLU A 302 -0.63 15.65 8.84
C GLU A 302 -0.96 14.92 7.53
N LEU A 303 -0.69 15.57 6.40
CA LEU A 303 -0.66 14.92 5.10
C LEU A 303 0.79 14.50 4.79
N GLN A 304 1.04 13.19 4.81
CA GLN A 304 2.36 12.63 4.52
C GLN A 304 2.45 12.20 3.04
N PRO A 305 3.33 12.80 2.23
CA PRO A 305 3.61 12.35 0.87
C PRO A 305 4.02 10.88 0.84
N LYS A 306 3.64 10.11 -0.17
CA LYS A 306 3.86 8.64 -0.22
C LYS A 306 5.17 8.20 -0.89
N GLY A 307 5.96 9.14 -1.41
CA GLY A 307 7.14 8.85 -2.22
C GLY A 307 6.80 8.32 -3.62
N LEU A 308 7.82 7.92 -4.36
CA LEU A 308 7.70 7.43 -5.72
C LEU A 308 7.64 5.91 -5.74
N LEU A 309 6.47 5.38 -6.10
CA LEU A 309 6.28 3.96 -6.28
C LEU A 309 5.20 3.70 -7.34
N ALA A 310 5.32 2.55 -7.99
CA ALA A 310 4.43 2.10 -9.03
C ALA A 310 4.18 0.58 -8.88
N THR A 311 3.35 0.03 -9.76
CA THR A 311 3.07 -1.40 -9.84
C THR A 311 4.35 -2.21 -10.06
N GLU A 312 5.34 -1.65 -10.76
CA GLU A 312 6.61 -2.28 -11.09
C GLU A 312 7.63 -2.27 -9.93
N GLY A 313 7.44 -1.42 -8.92
CA GLY A 313 8.35 -1.35 -7.77
C GLY A 313 8.31 -0.03 -7.01
N VAL A 314 9.14 0.04 -5.96
CA VAL A 314 9.29 1.21 -5.09
C VAL A 314 10.64 1.88 -5.36
N LEU A 315 10.62 3.17 -5.67
CA LEU A 315 11.83 3.97 -5.90
C LEU A 315 12.19 4.79 -4.67
N SER A 316 11.19 5.36 -4.00
CA SER A 316 11.36 6.07 -2.75
C SER A 316 10.13 5.92 -1.84
N PHE A 317 10.35 6.12 -0.56
CA PHE A 317 9.32 6.11 0.47
C PHE A 317 9.54 7.31 1.40
N PRO A 318 8.49 7.79 2.10
CA PRO A 318 8.64 8.94 2.98
C PRO A 318 9.37 8.53 4.25
N LEU A 319 10.30 9.38 4.65
CA LEU A 319 10.97 9.29 5.93
C LEU A 319 10.41 10.33 6.88
N SER A 320 10.05 9.89 8.07
CA SER A 320 9.80 10.80 9.18
C SER A 320 11.09 10.99 9.97
N PRO A 321 11.40 12.20 10.47
CA PRO A 321 12.54 12.42 11.35
C PRO A 321 12.41 11.51 12.58
N VAL A 322 13.30 10.53 12.69
CA VAL A 322 13.46 9.73 13.91
C VAL A 322 14.46 10.52 14.75
N GLY A 323 14.04 10.97 15.93
CA GLY A 323 14.77 11.96 16.73
C GLY A 323 16.28 11.70 16.85
N GLY A 324 17.05 12.79 16.77
CA GLY A 324 18.39 12.91 17.33
C GLY A 324 18.36 13.29 18.81
#